data_AF-A0A4Q7CMM9-F1
#
_entry.id   AF-A0A4Q7CMM9-F1
#
_cell.length_a   1.000
_cell.length_b   1.000
_cell.length_c   1.000
_cell.angle_alpha   90.00
_cell.angle_beta   90.00
_cell.angle_gamma   90.00
#
_symmetry.space_group_name_H-M   'P 1'
#
loop_
_entity.id
_entity.type
_entity.pdbx_description
1 polymer ?
#
loop_
_entity_poly.entity_id
_entity_poly.type
_entity_poly.pdbx_seq_one_letter_code
_entity_poly.pdbx_strand_id
1 'polypeptide(L)' 'DFNFAKEIHHRYPDIPFYLQVGNPYLEDKVEKHTERLLERYENLVETVMHSSEMNKVYVLPQLHTLLWSNQKGV' A
#
# COMPACT_ATOMS: atom_id res chain seq x y z
N ASP A 1 -1.60 -9.13 7.42
CA ASP A 1 -2.26 -7.90 6.91
C ASP A 1 -3.18 -8.14 5.73
N PHE A 2 -2.69 -8.68 4.61
CA PHE A 2 -3.53 -8.85 3.42
C PHE A 2 -4.80 -9.71 3.64
N ASN A 3 -4.68 -10.86 4.33
CA ASN A 3 -5.85 -11.70 4.66
C ASN A 3 -6.89 -10.98 5.53
N PHE A 4 -6.44 -10.15 6.47
CA PHE A 4 -7.35 -9.34 7.27
C PHE A 4 -8.05 -8.30 6.39
N ALA A 5 -7.33 -7.65 5.47
CA ALA A 5 -7.93 -6.73 4.52
C ALA A 5 -8.98 -7.41 3.63
N LYS A 6 -8.75 -8.66 3.20
CA LYS A 6 -9.78 -9.47 2.51
C LYS A 6 -11.02 -9.65 3.38
N GLU A 7 -10.86 -10.01 4.66
CA GLU A 7 -12.00 -10.17 5.57
C GLU A 7 -12.83 -8.89 5.68
N ILE A 8 -12.17 -7.73 5.80
CA ILE A 8 -12.85 -6.43 5.89
C ILE A 8 -13.53 -6.05 4.57
N HIS A 9 -12.90 -6.30 3.42
CA HIS A 9 -13.49 -6.05 2.11
C HIS A 9 -14.80 -6.83 1.93
N HIS A 10 -14.84 -8.10 2.32
CA HIS A 10 -16.06 -8.91 2.26
C HIS A 10 -17.10 -8.52 3.32
N ARG A 11 -16.66 -8.05 4.50
CA ARG A 11 -17.58 -7.58 5.54
C ARG A 11 -18.34 -6.33 5.11
N TYR A 12 -17.75 -5.48 4.27
CA TYR A 12 -18.34 -4.23 3.79
C TYR A 12 -18.26 -4.11 2.26
N PRO A 13 -19.03 -4.93 1.50
CA PRO A 13 -18.88 -5.07 0.05
C PRO A 13 -19.29 -3.82 -0.75
N ASP A 14 -20.12 -2.95 -0.18
CA ASP A 14 -20.66 -1.76 -0.84
C ASP A 14 -19.83 -0.50 -0.58
N ILE A 15 -18.81 -0.58 0.29
CA ILE A 15 -17.93 0.55 0.60
C ILE A 15 -16.70 0.50 -0.30
N PRO A 16 -16.32 1.59 -0.98
CA PRO A 16 -15.06 1.67 -1.71
C PRO A 16 -13.88 1.29 -0.81
N PHE A 17 -13.14 0.26 -1.21
CA PHE A 17 -12.06 -0.30 -0.40
C PHE A 17 -10.70 0.10 -0.97
N TYR A 18 -9.81 0.54 -0.09
CA TYR A 18 -8.48 1.03 -0.44
C TYR A 18 -7.41 0.23 0.29
N LEU A 19 -6.43 -0.23 -0.45
CA LEU A 19 -5.20 -0.83 0.07
C LEU A 19 -4.06 0.13 -0.17
N GLN A 20 -3.23 0.33 0.85
CA GLN A 20 -2.04 1.16 0.74
C GLN A 20 -0.79 0.36 1.07
N VAL A 21 0.28 0.62 0.33
CA VAL A 21 1.59 0.06 0.67
C VAL A 21 2.02 0.54 2.06
N GLY A 22 2.43 -0.41 2.90
CA GLY A 22 3.01 -0.09 4.21
C GLY A 22 4.47 0.32 4.05
N ASN A 23 4.86 1.41 4.71
CA ASN A 23 6.25 1.83 4.85
C ASN A 23 6.87 1.23 6.13
N PRO A 24 7.79 0.25 6.01
CA PRO A 24 8.47 -0.33 7.17
C PRO A 24 9.70 0.47 7.62
N TYR A 25 10.10 1.50 6.88
CA TYR A 25 11.32 2.27 7.13
C TYR A 25 11.00 3.48 8.01
N LEU A 26 11.56 3.49 9.22
CA LEU A 26 11.25 4.48 10.26
C LEU A 26 12.37 5.50 10.46
N GLU A 27 13.50 5.33 9.76
CA GLU A 27 14.65 6.21 9.87
C GLU A 27 14.38 7.56 9.19
N ASP A 28 14.95 8.65 9.72
CA ASP A 28 14.83 9.98 9.10
C ASP A 28 15.48 10.04 7.71
N LYS A 29 16.49 9.19 7.47
CA LYS A 29 17.16 9.02 6.16
C LYS A 29 17.12 7.56 5.76
N VAL A 30 16.40 7.28 4.68
CA VAL A 30 16.27 5.94 4.11
C VAL A 30 16.93 5.96 2.73
N GLU A 31 17.97 5.16 2.53
CA GLU A 31 18.58 5.02 1.21
C GLU A 31 17.60 4.40 0.23
N LYS A 32 17.56 4.96 -0.99
CA LYS A 32 16.71 4.50 -2.09
C LYS A 32 15.24 4.31 -1.69
N HIS A 33 14.73 5.17 -0.79
CA HIS A 33 13.42 4.99 -0.18
C HIS A 33 12.30 4.85 -1.23
N THR A 34 12.27 5.74 -2.22
CA THR A 34 11.29 5.74 -3.30
C THR A 34 11.33 4.41 -4.08
N GLU A 35 12.50 3.94 -4.48
CA GLU A 35 12.68 2.67 -5.20
C GLU A 35 12.15 1.49 -4.37
N ARG A 36 12.52 1.42 -3.08
CA ARG A 36 12.07 0.36 -2.17
C ARG A 36 10.56 0.39 -1.92
N LEU A 37 9.94 1.56 -1.89
CA LEU A 37 8.48 1.68 -1.75
C LEU A 37 7.74 1.34 -3.05
N LEU A 38 8.31 1.69 -4.20
CA LEU A 38 7.75 1.32 -5.51
C LEU A 38 7.80 -0.20 -5.71
N GLU A 39 8.89 -0.87 -5.34
CA GLU A 39 8.98 -2.33 -5.36
C GLU A 39 7.92 -2.99 -4.47
N ARG A 40 7.71 -2.47 -3.26
CA ARG A 40 6.65 -2.97 -2.35
C ARG A 40 5.25 -2.70 -2.90
N TYR A 41 5.08 -1.57 -3.57
CA TYR A 41 3.82 -1.21 -4.21
C TYR A 41 3.50 -2.15 -5.38
N GLU A 42 4.48 -2.44 -6.24
CA GLU A 42 4.36 -3.43 -7.32
C GLU A 42 3.98 -4.82 -6.77
N ASN A 43 4.67 -5.29 -5.72
CA ASN A 43 4.34 -6.55 -5.07
C ASN A 43 2.90 -6.59 -4.51
N LEU A 44 2.39 -5.48 -3.99
CA LEU A 44 1.01 -5.39 -3.51
C LEU A 44 0.01 -5.41 -4.67
N VAL A 45 0.30 -4.70 -5.77
CA VAL A 45 -0.51 -4.72 -6.99
C VAL A 45 -0.60 -6.14 -7.53
N GLU A 46 0.53 -6.83 -7.68
CA GLU A 46 0.59 -8.22 -8.12
C GLU A 46 -0.20 -9.15 -7.20
N THR A 47 -0.06 -8.99 -5.88
CA THR A 47 -0.81 -9.79 -4.89
C THR A 47 -2.33 -9.61 -5.05
N VAL A 48 -2.79 -8.37 -5.28
CA VAL A 48 -4.21 -8.08 -5.50
C VAL A 48 -4.69 -8.64 -6.84
N MET A 49 -3.91 -8.48 -7.91
CA MET A 49 -4.26 -8.98 -9.25
C MET A 49 -4.43 -10.51 -9.28
N HIS A 50 -3.67 -11.24 -8.47
CA HIS A 50 -3.79 -12.70 -8.36
C HIS A 50 -4.92 -13.16 -7.42
N SER A 51 -5.64 -12.24 -6.78
CA SER A 51 -6.71 -12.56 -5.83
C SER A 51 -8.09 -12.30 -6.43
N SER A 52 -8.83 -13.38 -6.72
CA SER A 52 -10.23 -13.30 -7.19
C SER A 52 -11.18 -12.69 -6.17
N GLU A 53 -10.76 -12.60 -4.91
CA GLU A 53 -11.47 -12.00 -3.79
C GLU A 53 -11.34 -10.47 -3.72
N MET A 54 -10.42 -9.86 -4.48
CA MET A 54 -10.04 -8.43 -4.34
C MET A 54 -10.24 -7.62 -5.63
N ASN A 55 -11.27 -7.95 -6.41
CA ASN A 55 -11.52 -7.34 -7.74
C ASN A 55 -12.06 -5.89 -7.70
N LYS A 56 -12.53 -5.40 -6.55
CA LYS A 56 -13.14 -4.04 -6.39
C LYS A 56 -12.37 -3.20 -5.37
N VAL A 57 -11.05 -3.12 -5.56
CA VAL A 57 -10.14 -2.53 -4.59
C VAL A 57 -9.20 -1.56 -5.29
N TYR A 58 -8.97 -0.39 -4.68
CA TYR A 58 -7.98 0.57 -5.15
C TYR A 58 -6.67 0.35 -4.41
N VAL A 59 -5.59 0.08 -5.14
CA VAL A 59 -4.24 -0.05 -4.56
C VAL A 59 -3.51 1.27 -4.75
N LEU A 60 -3.04 1.87 -3.67
CA LEU A 60 -2.43 3.20 -3.66
C LEU A 60 -1.03 3.19 -3.03
N PRO A 61 -0.10 4.01 -3.55
CA PRO A 61 1.16 4.27 -2.87
C PRO A 61 1.00 5.37 -1.81
N GLN A 62 2.04 5.59 -1.01
CA GLN A 62 2.16 6.77 -0.17
C GLN A 62 2.87 7.89 -0.94
N LEU A 63 2.12 8.73 -1.65
CA LEU A 63 2.70 9.79 -2.50
C LEU A 63 3.64 10.73 -1.75
N HIS A 64 3.29 11.11 -0.53
CA HIS A 64 4.15 11.93 0.32
C HIS A 64 5.53 11.28 0.52
N THR A 65 5.57 10.00 0.89
CA THR A 65 6.82 9.29 1.16
C THR A 65 7.66 9.09 -0.11
N LEU A 66 7.01 8.99 -1.28
CA LEU A 66 7.73 8.92 -2.56
C LEU A 66 8.43 10.24 -2.92
N LEU A 67 7.85 11.38 -2.52
CA LEU A 67 8.38 12.72 -2.80
C LEU A 67 9.37 13.21 -1.74
N TRP A 68 9.04 13.00 -0.46
CA TRP A 68 9.75 13.61 0.67
C TRP A 68 10.28 12.61 1.68
N SER A 69 10.24 11.30 1.39
CA SER A 69 10.68 10.27 2.34
C SER A 69 9.93 10.44 3.69
N ASN A 70 10.61 10.21 4.81
CA ASN A 70 10.05 10.37 6.16
C ASN A 70 10.10 11.82 6.69
N GLN A 71 10.28 12.81 5.82
CA GLN A 71 10.32 14.22 6.25
C GLN A 71 8.99 14.62 6.90
N LYS A 72 9.08 15.37 8.00
CA LYS A 72 7.92 15.88 8.74
C LYS A 72 7.61 17.33 8.33
N GLY A 73 6.33 17.68 8.30
CA GLY A 73 5.87 19.07 8.12
C GLY A 73 5.90 19.59 6.68
N VAL A 74 5.74 18.70 5.70
CA VAL A 74 5.63 19.02 4.26
C VAL A 74 4.23 18.72 3.74
#